data_AF-A0A5M7PVH1-F1
#
_entry.id   AF-A0A5M7PVH1-F1
#
_cell.length_a   1.000
_cell.length_b   1.000
_cell.length_c   1.000
_cell.angle_alpha   90.00
_cell.angle_beta   90.00
_cell.angle_gamma   90.00
#
_symmetry.space_group_name_H-M   'P 1'
#
loop_
_entity.id
_entity.type
_entity.pdbx_description
1 polymer ?
#
loop_
_entity_poly.entity_id
_entity_poly.type
_entity_poly.pdbx_seq_one_letter_code
_entity_poly.pdbx_strand_id
1 'polypeptide(L)'
;MIGSLTTRIFAIFWLTLALVLMLVLMVPKLDSRQMTSLLESEQRQGIMIEQHVEAELSQDPPNDLMWWRRLFRAVEKWAPPGQRLLLVTSEGRVI
;
A
#
# COMPACT_ATOMS: atom_id res chain seq x y z
N MET A 1 33.59 -33.87 30.42
CA MET A 1 32.30 -33.45 31.02
C MET A 1 31.98 -31.96 30.82
N ILE A 2 32.81 -31.19 30.11
CA ILE A 2 32.45 -29.88 29.55
C ILE A 2 31.63 -30.17 28.29
N GLY A 3 30.29 -30.19 28.37
CA GLY A 3 29.53 -30.59 27.17
C GLY A 3 28.02 -30.38 27.17
N SER A 4 27.38 -30.17 28.32
CA SER A 4 25.94 -29.89 28.35
C SER A 4 25.64 -28.44 28.71
N LEU A 5 26.19 -27.92 29.80
CA LEU A 5 25.86 -26.58 30.30
C LEU A 5 26.48 -25.48 29.42
N THR A 6 27.76 -25.58 29.09
CA THR A 6 28.45 -24.63 28.20
C THR A 6 27.83 -24.63 26.81
N THR A 7 27.57 -25.80 26.22
CA THR A 7 26.91 -25.93 24.91
C THR A 7 25.51 -25.30 24.89
N ARG A 8 24.72 -25.48 25.96
CA ARG A 8 23.38 -24.87 26.10
C ARG A 8 23.47 -23.34 26.19
N ILE A 9 24.39 -22.82 27.00
CA ILE A 9 24.62 -21.38 27.14
C ILE A 9 25.02 -20.79 25.78
N PHE A 10 25.95 -21.42 25.08
CA PHE A 10 26.36 -20.98 23.74
C PHE A 10 25.20 -21.05 22.73
N ALA A 11 24.40 -22.12 22.75
CA ALA A 11 23.24 -22.24 21.86
C ALA A 11 22.22 -21.12 22.09
N ILE A 12 21.89 -20.82 23.36
CA ILE A 12 21.00 -19.71 23.70
C ILE A 12 21.61 -18.38 23.28
N PHE A 13 22.90 -18.16 23.56
CA PHE A 13 23.61 -16.95 23.16
C PHE A 13 23.54 -16.73 21.64
N TRP A 14 23.91 -17.73 20.84
CA TRP A 14 23.84 -17.66 19.38
C TRP A 14 22.42 -17.47 18.86
N LEU A 15 21.43 -18.12 19.46
CA LEU A 15 20.02 -17.93 19.11
C LEU A 15 19.57 -16.49 19.39
N THR A 16 19.88 -15.95 20.57
CA THR A 16 19.54 -14.56 20.93
C THR A 16 20.24 -13.56 20.02
N LEU A 17 21.52 -13.79 19.69
CA LEU A 17 22.26 -12.95 18.77
C LEU A 17 21.64 -12.95 17.36
N ALA A 18 21.29 -14.13 16.85
CA ALA A 18 20.63 -14.27 15.55
C ALA A 18 19.25 -13.60 15.52
N LEU A 19 18.48 -13.74 16.60
CA LEU A 19 17.14 -13.15 16.72
C LEU A 19 17.21 -11.62 16.80
N VAL A 20 18.15 -11.06 17.56
CA VAL A 20 18.41 -9.62 17.60
C VAL A 20 18.86 -9.11 16.23
N LEU A 21 19.77 -9.81 15.55
CA LEU A 21 20.22 -9.43 14.22
C LEU A 21 19.06 -9.42 13.22
N MET A 22 18.22 -10.46 13.23
CA MET A 22 17.02 -10.53 12.40
C MET A 22 16.07 -9.37 12.69
N LEU A 23 15.84 -9.06 13.98
CA LEU A 23 14.99 -7.94 14.38
C LEU A 23 15.51 -6.61 13.83
N VAL A 24 16.80 -6.30 14.03
CA VAL A 24 17.45 -5.07 13.54
C VAL A 24 17.30 -4.91 12.02
N LEU A 25 17.47 -5.99 11.26
CA LEU A 25 17.27 -5.97 9.81
C LEU A 25 15.80 -5.78 9.40
N MET A 26 14.86 -6.17 10.26
CA MET A 26 13.41 -6.06 10.01
C MET A 26 12.83 -4.72 10.48
N VAL A 27 13.45 -4.02 11.45
CA VAL A 27 13.05 -2.67 11.90
C VAL A 27 12.82 -1.68 10.76
N PRO A 28 13.71 -1.50 9.77
CA PRO A 28 13.46 -0.56 8.67
C PRO A 28 12.26 -0.98 7.81
N LYS A 29 12.00 -2.29 7.65
CA LYS A 29 10.83 -2.77 6.89
C LYS A 29 9.50 -2.54 7.62
N LEU A 30 9.54 -2.29 8.92
CA LEU A 30 8.36 -1.95 9.73
C LEU A 30 8.13 -0.43 9.80
N ASP A 31 9.06 0.38 9.31
CA ASP A 31 8.88 1.83 9.25
C ASP A 31 7.92 2.18 8.10
N SER A 32 6.64 2.36 8.45
CA SER A 32 5.55 2.73 7.54
C SER A 32 5.77 4.06 6.80
N ARG A 33 6.79 4.84 7.18
CA ARG A 33 7.17 6.09 6.50
C ARG A 33 8.05 5.84 5.28
N GLN A 34 8.60 4.64 5.16
CA GLN A 34 9.33 4.26 3.96
C GLN A 34 8.32 4.05 2.84
N MET A 35 8.35 4.95 1.86
CA MET A 35 7.58 4.82 0.63
C MET A 35 8.06 3.57 -0.10
N THR A 36 7.33 2.46 0.05
CA THR A 36 7.50 1.30 -0.83
C THR A 36 7.07 1.72 -2.22
N SER A 37 7.99 1.62 -3.18
CA SER A 37 7.65 1.81 -4.59
C SER A 37 6.54 0.84 -4.96
N LEU A 38 5.47 1.36 -5.58
CA LEU A 38 4.40 0.53 -6.13
C LEU A 38 4.99 -0.47 -7.12
N LEU A 39 4.46 -1.69 -7.14
CA LEU A 39 4.84 -2.64 -8.20
C LEU A 39 4.36 -2.09 -9.55
N GLU A 40 5.08 -2.37 -10.64
CA GLU A 40 4.66 -1.94 -11.97
C GLU A 40 3.25 -2.42 -12.34
N SER A 41 2.83 -3.59 -11.83
CA SER A 41 1.47 -4.11 -12.01
C SER A 41 0.42 -3.23 -11.34
N GLU A 42 0.70 -2.73 -10.13
CA GLU A 42 -0.20 -1.84 -9.40
C GLU A 42 -0.28 -0.47 -10.07
N GLN A 43 0.87 0.04 -10.55
CA GLN A 43 0.90 1.30 -11.30
C GLN A 43 0.09 1.19 -12.61
N ARG A 44 0.27 0.12 -13.38
CA ARG A 44 -0.51 -0.13 -14.61
C ARG A 44 -2.00 -0.25 -14.31
N GLN A 45 -2.35 -0.93 -13.21
CA GLN A 45 -3.74 -1.03 -12.76
C GLN A 45 -4.32 0.35 -12.42
N GLY A 46 -3.57 1.20 -11.73
CA GLY A 46 -3.97 2.58 -11.43
C GLY A 46 -4.23 3.40 -12.70
N ILE A 47 -3.31 3.36 -13.67
CA ILE A 47 -3.45 4.07 -14.95
C ILE A 47 -4.66 3.56 -15.74
N MET A 48 -4.90 2.24 -15.74
CA MET A 48 -6.07 1.68 -16.39
C MET A 48 -7.36 2.20 -15.74
N ILE A 49 -7.46 2.22 -14.41
CA ILE A 49 -8.64 2.74 -13.70
C ILE A 49 -8.87 4.21 -14.02
N GLU A 50 -7.81 5.03 -14.04
CA GLU A 50 -7.88 6.44 -14.41
C GLU A 50 -8.50 6.63 -15.80
N GLN A 51 -8.00 5.90 -16.80
CA GLN A 51 -8.51 5.97 -18.18
C GLN A 51 -9.98 5.54 -18.28
N HIS A 52 -10.39 4.51 -17.52
CA HIS A 52 -11.78 4.06 -17.53
C HIS A 52 -12.72 5.08 -16.87
N VAL A 53 -12.29 5.69 -15.77
CA VAL A 53 -13.05 6.76 -15.09
C VAL A 53 -13.16 7.99 -16.00
N GLU A 54 -12.08 8.40 -16.66
CA GLU A 54 -12.08 9.53 -17.59
C GLU A 54 -12.96 9.29 -18.82
N ALA A 55 -12.91 8.08 -19.39
CA ALA A 55 -13.77 7.70 -20.51
C ALA A 55 -15.26 7.73 -20.13
N GLU A 56 -15.62 7.31 -18.91
CA GLU A 56 -17.00 7.36 -18.42
C GLU A 56 -17.47 8.79 -18.16
N LEU A 57 -16.62 9.62 -17.58
CA LEU A 57 -16.92 11.05 -17.35
C LEU A 57 -17.09 11.83 -18.65
N SER A 58 -16.37 11.45 -19.71
CA SER A 58 -16.44 12.10 -21.03
C SER A 58 -17.72 11.77 -21.81
N GLN A 59 -18.39 10.66 -21.48
CA GLN A 59 -19.63 10.24 -22.16
C GLN A 59 -20.86 11.00 -21.66
N ASP A 60 -20.83 11.52 -20.43
CA ASP A 60 -21.96 12.25 -19.85
C ASP A 60 -21.90 13.75 -20.17
N PRO A 61 -23.01 14.39 -20.62
CA PRO A 61 -23.03 15.81 -20.92
C PRO A 61 -22.64 16.65 -19.69
N PRO A 62 -21.87 17.75 -19.84
CA PRO A 62 -21.40 18.57 -18.73
C PRO A 62 -22.55 19.37 -18.11
N ASN A 63 -23.34 18.72 -17.26
CA ASN A 63 -24.34 19.37 -16.43
C ASN A 63 -23.75 19.70 -15.04
N ASP A 64 -23.36 20.95 -14.83
CA ASP A 64 -22.68 21.46 -13.64
C ASP A 64 -23.39 21.23 -12.31
N LEU A 65 -24.66 20.84 -12.29
CA LEU A 65 -25.38 20.63 -11.02
C LEU A 65 -25.17 19.24 -10.42
N MET A 66 -24.73 18.26 -11.20
CA MET A 66 -24.59 16.85 -10.75
C MET A 66 -23.22 16.24 -11.05
N TRP A 67 -22.20 17.05 -11.34
CA TRP A 67 -20.85 16.56 -11.62
C TRP A 67 -20.29 15.71 -10.47
N TRP A 68 -20.51 16.11 -9.22
CA TRP A 68 -20.01 15.37 -8.05
C TRP A 68 -20.64 13.98 -7.92
N ARG A 69 -21.95 13.84 -8.20
CA ARG A 69 -22.63 12.53 -8.17
C ARG A 69 -22.16 11.61 -9.29
N ARG A 70 -21.76 12.17 -10.42
CA ARG A 70 -21.22 11.41 -11.57
C ARG A 70 -19.83 10.91 -11.26
N LEU A 71 -18.98 11.79 -10.71
CA LEU A 71 -17.65 11.42 -10.25
C LEU A 71 -17.70 10.29 -9.21
N PHE A 72 -18.50 10.44 -8.15
CA PHE A 72 -18.64 9.39 -7.13
C PHE A 72 -19.15 8.07 -7.72
N ARG A 73 -20.10 8.11 -8.66
CA ARG A 73 -20.59 6.89 -9.33
C ARG A 73 -19.54 6.23 -10.21
N ALA A 74 -18.80 6.99 -11.01
CA ALA A 74 -17.74 6.45 -11.85
C ALA A 74 -16.63 5.82 -10.98
N VAL A 75 -16.23 6.50 -9.91
CA VAL A 75 -15.24 6.01 -8.96
C VAL A 75 -15.72 4.74 -8.24
N GLU A 76 -16.96 4.70 -7.77
CA GLU A 76 -17.52 3.52 -7.09
C GLU A 76 -17.66 2.32 -8.04
N LYS A 77 -18.03 2.55 -9.30
CA LYS A 77 -18.19 1.50 -10.32
C LYS A 77 -16.88 0.84 -10.73
N TRP A 78 -15.79 1.62 -10.82
CA TRP A 78 -14.47 1.12 -11.21
C TRP A 78 -13.56 0.79 -10.04
N ALA A 79 -14.04 0.93 -8.79
CA ALA A 79 -13.29 0.56 -7.60
C ALA A 79 -13.06 -0.97 -7.57
N PRO A 80 -11.80 -1.44 -7.44
CA PRO A 80 -11.51 -2.86 -7.31
C PRO A 80 -12.13 -3.43 -6.02
N PRO A 81 -12.57 -4.71 -6.01
CA PRO A 81 -13.17 -5.31 -4.83
C PRO A 81 -12.20 -5.32 -3.65
N GLY A 82 -12.62 -4.74 -2.52
CA GLY A 82 -11.79 -4.61 -1.31
C GLY A 82 -10.81 -3.42 -1.33
N GLN A 83 -10.80 -2.62 -2.39
CA GLN A 83 -10.00 -1.40 -2.48
C GLN A 83 -10.90 -0.16 -2.54
N ARG A 84 -10.37 0.98 -2.10
CA ARG A 84 -11.06 2.27 -2.16
C ARG A 84 -10.24 3.23 -2.98
N LEU A 85 -10.88 3.87 -3.93
CA LEU A 85 -10.32 4.99 -4.67
C LEU A 85 -10.49 6.26 -3.84
N LEU A 86 -9.44 7.07 -3.76
CA LEU A 86 -9.42 8.34 -3.03
C LEU A 86 -9.09 9.45 -4.02
N LEU A 87 -9.86 10.53 -3.96
CA LEU A 87 -9.61 11.74 -4.74
C LEU A 87 -8.74 12.65 -3.89
N VAL A 88 -7.51 12.90 -4.36
CA VAL A 88 -6.57 13.78 -3.67
C VAL A 88 -6.29 14.98 -4.56
N THR A 89 -6.57 16.17 -4.05
CA THR A 89 -6.22 17.42 -4.73
C THR A 89 -4.71 17.63 -4.75
N SER A 90 -4.22 18.49 -5.65
CA SER A 90 -2.81 18.90 -5.66
C SER A 90 -2.33 19.54 -4.35
N GLU A 91 -3.25 20.07 -3.54
CA GLU A 91 -2.98 20.58 -2.18
C GLU A 91 -2.89 19.48 -1.12
N GLY A 92 -3.09 18.20 -1.47
CA GLY A 92 -3.08 17.08 -0.53
C GLY A 92 -4.38 16.90 0.25
N ARG A 93 -5.45 17.62 -0.11
CA ARG A 93 -6.78 17.41 0.50
C ARG A 93 -7.45 16.21 -0.14
N VAL A 94 -7.94 15.30 0.71
CA VAL A 94 -8.78 14.17 0.30
C VAL A 94 -10.24 14.63 0.24
N ILE A 95 -10.92 14.40 -0.89
CA ILE A 95 -12.32 14.74 -1.15
C ILE A 95 -13.18 13.49 -1.16
#